data_AF-A0A094PYR7-F1
#
_entry.id   AF-A0A094PYR7-F1
#
_cell.length_a   1.000
_cell.length_b   1.000
_cell.length_c   1.000
_cell.angle_alpha   90.00
_cell.angle_beta   90.00
_cell.angle_gamma   90.00
#
_symmetry.space_group_name_H-M   'P 1'
#
loop_
_entity.id
_entity.type
_entity.pdbx_description
1 polymer ?
#
loop_
_entity_poly.entity_id
_entity_poly.type
_entity_poly.pdbx_seq_one_letter_code
_entity_poly.pdbx_strand_id
1 'polypeptide(L)'
;MAKLASRAAGVKITDTSSGFRAIRQPLLSEFARKFPVHYLGDTFDVTVEAGRQGYRVGEIPVPMHERAGGIPSSNTFWSIIYLFRSFAVLLIGTNDRYQIRKDME
;
A
#
# COMPACT_ATOMS: atom_id res chain seq x y z
N MET A 1 -9.73 5.63 -0.38
CA MET A 1 -8.64 4.64 -0.54
C MET A 1 -9.12 3.20 -0.37
N ALA A 2 -9.73 2.82 0.76
CA ALA A 2 -10.21 1.44 1.01
C ALA A 2 -11.00 0.76 -0.13
N LYS A 3 -11.97 1.46 -0.74
CA LYS A 3 -12.75 0.92 -1.87
C LYS A 3 -11.90 0.63 -3.12
N LEU A 4 -10.87 1.44 -3.37
CA LEU A 4 -9.93 1.25 -4.49
C LEU A 4 -9.02 0.05 -4.23
N ALA A 5 -8.43 -0.02 -3.03
CA ALA A 5 -7.64 -1.17 -2.60
C ALA A 5 -8.48 -2.45 -2.64
N SER A 6 -9.73 -2.40 -2.18
CA SER A 6 -10.62 -3.56 -2.19
C SER A 6 -10.92 -4.04 -3.62
N ARG A 7 -11.17 -3.10 -4.54
CA ARG A 7 -11.38 -3.44 -5.96
C ARG A 7 -10.15 -4.02 -6.62
N ALA A 8 -8.96 -3.49 -6.32
CA ALA A 8 -7.71 -4.00 -6.85
C ALA A 8 -7.36 -5.39 -6.29
N ALA A 9 -7.57 -5.59 -4.98
CA ALA A 9 -7.26 -6.84 -4.30
C ALA A 9 -8.31 -7.95 -4.51
N GLY A 10 -9.52 -7.61 -4.96
CA GLY A 10 -10.63 -8.55 -5.08
C GLY A 10 -11.21 -9.00 -3.73
N VAL A 11 -10.76 -8.43 -2.63
CA VAL A 11 -11.21 -8.70 -1.25
C VAL A 11 -11.48 -7.39 -0.53
N LYS A 12 -12.30 -7.42 0.54
CA LYS A 12 -12.55 -6.21 1.34
C LYS A 12 -11.27 -5.83 2.09
N ILE A 13 -10.78 -4.63 1.85
CA ILE A 13 -9.69 -3.98 2.60
C ILE A 13 -10.30 -2.84 3.41
N THR A 14 -10.07 -2.85 4.72
CA THR A 14 -10.61 -1.87 5.65
C THR A 14 -9.54 -0.88 6.12
N ASP A 15 -8.29 -1.29 6.22
CA ASP A 15 -7.16 -0.44 6.60
C ASP A 15 -6.13 -0.33 5.48
N THR A 16 -6.17 0.78 4.75
CA THR A 16 -5.19 1.08 3.69
C THR A 16 -3.93 1.78 4.19
N SER A 17 -3.87 2.15 5.46
CA SER A 17 -2.74 2.87 6.08
C SER A 17 -1.82 1.96 6.88
N SER A 18 -2.17 0.68 7.06
CA SER A 18 -1.30 -0.28 7.74
C SER A 18 -0.03 -0.56 6.95
N GLY A 19 1.11 -0.40 7.63
CA GLY A 19 2.44 -0.81 7.17
C GLY A 19 2.83 -2.23 7.54
N PHE A 20 2.06 -2.92 8.37
CA PHE A 20 2.38 -4.29 8.75
C PHE A 20 1.93 -5.29 7.68
N ARG A 21 2.86 -6.11 7.18
CA ARG A 21 2.62 -7.04 6.07
C ARG A 21 3.41 -8.33 6.22
N ALA A 22 2.76 -9.45 5.94
CA ALA A 22 3.42 -10.73 5.68
C ALA A 22 3.47 -10.96 4.16
N ILE A 23 4.67 -11.07 3.60
CA ILE A 23 4.90 -11.15 2.15
C ILE A 23 5.78 -12.36 1.86
N ARG A 24 5.38 -13.18 0.89
CA ARG A 24 6.13 -14.36 0.45
C ARG A 24 6.63 -14.19 -0.99
N GLN A 25 7.51 -15.10 -1.42
CA GLN A 25 7.93 -15.18 -2.80
C GLN A 25 6.75 -15.49 -3.75
N PRO A 26 6.76 -14.97 -4.99
CA PRO A 26 7.82 -14.17 -5.61
C PRO A 26 7.75 -12.65 -5.28
N LEU A 27 6.62 -12.18 -4.74
CA LEU A 27 6.37 -10.75 -4.47
C LEU A 27 7.44 -10.11 -3.56
N LEU A 28 7.96 -10.88 -2.59
CA LEU A 28 9.03 -10.41 -1.72
C LEU A 28 10.28 -9.99 -2.51
N SER A 29 10.69 -10.75 -3.53
CA SER A 29 11.84 -10.40 -4.37
C SER A 29 11.59 -9.14 -5.18
N GLU A 30 10.36 -8.94 -5.66
CA GLU A 30 9.97 -7.74 -6.40
C GLU A 30 10.06 -6.49 -5.53
N PHE A 31 9.47 -6.56 -4.34
CA PHE A 31 9.53 -5.46 -3.36
C PHE A 31 10.94 -5.22 -2.84
N ALA A 32 11.77 -6.26 -2.69
CA ALA A 32 13.17 -6.10 -2.29
C ALA A 32 13.98 -5.31 -3.34
N ARG A 33 13.66 -5.45 -4.63
CA ARG A 33 14.30 -4.66 -5.70
C ARG A 33 13.81 -3.22 -5.72
N LYS A 34 12.52 -3.02 -5.51
CA LYS A 34 11.91 -1.69 -5.57
C LYS A 34 10.69 -1.60 -4.67
N PHE A 35 10.86 -0.90 -3.55
CA PHE A 35 9.79 -0.58 -2.63
C PHE A 35 9.53 0.93 -2.60
N PRO A 36 8.27 1.40 -2.65
CA PRO A 36 7.97 2.81 -2.56
C PRO A 36 8.36 3.39 -1.20
N VAL A 37 9.04 4.54 -1.19
CA VAL A 37 9.52 5.20 0.04
C VAL A 37 8.75 6.49 0.39
N HIS A 38 7.76 6.86 -0.42
CA HIS A 38 6.92 8.03 -0.15
C HIS A 38 5.78 7.69 0.80
N TYR A 39 5.24 8.71 1.46
CA TYR A 39 4.10 8.56 2.38
C TYR A 39 2.91 7.88 1.69
N LEU A 40 2.38 6.83 2.32
CA LEU A 40 1.36 5.90 1.80
C LEU A 40 1.80 5.02 0.62
N GLY A 41 3.01 5.19 0.10
CA GLY A 41 3.57 4.35 -0.94
C GLY A 41 3.77 2.92 -0.45
N ASP A 42 4.36 2.79 0.73
CA ASP A 42 4.65 1.53 1.45
C ASP A 42 3.41 0.83 2.03
N THR A 43 2.25 1.47 1.95
CA THR A 43 0.99 0.95 2.49
C THR A 43 -0.06 0.81 1.38
N PHE A 44 -0.72 1.90 1.03
CA PHE A 44 -1.81 1.89 0.09
C PHE A 44 -1.36 1.53 -1.33
N ASP A 45 -0.32 2.19 -1.85
CA ASP A 45 0.08 2.02 -3.26
C ASP A 45 0.53 0.58 -3.53
N VAL A 46 1.38 0.00 -2.68
CA VAL A 46 1.81 -1.41 -2.82
C VAL A 46 0.66 -2.40 -2.74
N THR A 47 -0.40 -2.10 -1.97
CA THR A 47 -1.58 -2.98 -1.87
C THR A 47 -2.36 -2.98 -3.18
N VAL A 48 -2.60 -1.78 -3.73
CA VAL A 48 -3.30 -1.61 -5.01
C VAL A 48 -2.49 -2.26 -6.13
N GLU A 49 -1.17 -2.06 -6.13
CA GLU A 49 -0.28 -2.58 -7.16
C GLU A 49 -0.20 -4.11 -7.15
N ALA A 50 0.00 -4.72 -5.96
CA ALA A 50 0.00 -6.17 -5.81
C ALA A 50 -1.32 -6.80 -6.31
N GLY A 51 -2.46 -6.20 -5.97
CA GLY A 51 -3.77 -6.66 -6.44
C GLY A 51 -3.93 -6.54 -7.96
N ARG A 52 -3.55 -5.40 -8.55
CA ARG A 52 -3.60 -5.17 -10.00
C ARG A 52 -2.73 -6.13 -10.80
N GLN A 53 -1.60 -6.55 -10.24
CA GLN A 53 -0.69 -7.51 -10.88
C GLN A 53 -1.10 -8.97 -10.70
N GLY A 54 -2.20 -9.24 -9.98
CA GLY A 54 -2.76 -10.58 -9.80
C GLY A 54 -2.21 -11.35 -8.60
N TYR A 55 -1.46 -10.70 -7.69
CA TYR A 55 -1.09 -11.33 -6.43
C TYR A 55 -2.30 -11.48 -5.51
N ARG A 56 -2.33 -12.57 -4.73
CA ARG A 56 -3.35 -12.74 -3.70
C ARG A 56 -3.04 -11.83 -2.51
N VAL A 57 -3.94 -10.90 -2.26
CA VAL A 57 -3.91 -9.99 -1.11
C VAL A 57 -5.01 -10.40 -0.13
N GLY A 58 -4.72 -10.34 1.16
CA GLY A 58 -5.67 -10.60 2.24
C GLY A 58 -5.45 -9.65 3.42
N GLU A 59 -6.52 -9.38 4.16
CA GLU A 59 -6.49 -8.58 5.39
C GLU A 59 -6.91 -9.48 6.56
N ILE A 60 -6.09 -9.50 7.61
CA ILE A 60 -6.38 -10.23 8.86
C ILE A 60 -6.62 -9.18 9.95
N PRO A 61 -7.81 -9.15 10.57
CA PRO A 61 -8.10 -8.17 11.62
C PRO A 61 -7.22 -8.44 12.85
N VAL A 62 -6.67 -7.37 13.41
CA VAL A 62 -5.88 -7.40 14.65
C VAL A 62 -6.62 -6.59 15.72
N PRO A 63 -6.81 -7.12 16.94
CA PRO A 63 -7.38 -6.35 18.04
C PRO A 63 -6.40 -5.22 18.41
N MET A 64 -6.83 -3.98 18.23
CA MET A 64 -6.05 -2.81 18.60
C MET A 64 -6.37 -2.41 20.05
N HIS A 65 -5.34 -2.23 20.87
CA HIS A 65 -5.46 -1.62 22.18
C HIS A 65 -5.10 -0.14 22.10
N GLU A 66 -5.74 0.67 22.94
CA GLU A 66 -5.41 2.08 23.02
C GLU A 66 -3.96 2.25 23.49
N ARG A 67 -3.21 3.08 22.78
CA ARG A 67 -1.82 3.38 23.13
C ARG A 67 -1.78 4.15 24.44
N ALA A 68 -1.01 3.65 25.42
CA ALA A 68 -0.86 4.28 26.73
C ALA A 68 -0.11 5.63 26.69
N GLY A 69 0.48 6.01 25.55
CA GLY A 69 1.17 7.29 25.36
C GLY A 69 1.63 7.53 23.92
N GLY A 70 2.23 8.70 23.69
CA GLY A 70 2.83 9.10 22.42
C GLY A 70 2.08 10.22 21.70
N ILE A 71 2.83 11.17 21.13
CA ILE A 71 2.31 12.23 20.26
C ILE A 71 2.38 11.71 18.82
N PRO A 72 1.32 11.87 18.00
CA PRO A 72 1.39 11.51 16.58
C PRO A 72 2.60 12.17 15.91
N SER A 73 3.48 11.39 15.30
CA SER A 73 4.67 11.88 14.59
C SER A 73 4.33 12.54 13.24
N SER A 74 3.10 12.38 12.76
CA SER A 74 2.63 12.96 11.51
C SER A 74 1.94 14.31 11.76
N ASN A 75 2.53 15.39 11.26
CA ASN A 75 1.87 16.69 11.19
C ASN A 75 0.69 16.62 10.20
N THR A 76 -0.53 16.81 10.69
CA THR A 76 -1.81 16.66 9.97
C THR A 76 -1.83 17.37 8.62
N PHE A 77 -1.20 18.55 8.52
CA PHE A 77 -1.13 19.31 7.27
C PHE A 77 -0.35 18.57 6.18
N TRP A 78 0.81 18.00 6.52
CA TRP A 78 1.61 17.23 5.58
C TRP A 78 0.90 15.94 5.16
N SER A 79 0.19 15.28 6.08
CA SER A 79 -0.62 14.09 5.75
C SER A 79 -1.69 14.36 4.68
N ILE A 80 -2.31 15.55 4.69
CA ILE A 80 -3.28 15.95 3.66
C ILE A 80 -2.61 16.14 2.30
N ILE A 81 -1.46 16.84 2.25
CA ILE A 81 -0.71 17.05 1.00
C ILE A 81 -0.30 15.71 0.39
N TYR A 82 0.22 14.79 1.21
CA TYR A 82 0.61 13.48 0.73
C TYR A 82 -0.58 12.63 0.28
N LEU A 83 -1.74 12.75 0.93
CA LEU A 83 -2.97 12.10 0.48
C LEU A 83 -3.34 12.53 -0.95
N PHE A 84 -3.26 13.84 -1.24
CA PHE A 84 -3.50 14.37 -2.58
C PHE A 84 -2.47 13.84 -3.60
N ARG A 85 -1.20 13.74 -3.20
CA ARG A 85 -0.15 13.16 -4.04
C ARG A 85 -0.44 11.69 -4.39
N SER A 86 -0.84 10.87 -3.42
CA SER A 86 -1.22 9.46 -3.67
C SER A 86 -2.43 9.36 -4.61
N PHE A 87 -3.44 10.23 -4.44
CA PHE A 87 -4.57 10.30 -5.38
C PHE A 87 -4.12 10.71 -6.79
N ALA A 88 -3.19 11.66 -6.92
CA ALA A 88 -2.68 12.09 -8.21
C ALA A 88 -1.90 10.98 -8.93
N VAL A 89 -1.07 10.22 -8.21
CA VAL A 89 -0.35 9.05 -8.75
C VAL A 89 -1.32 7.99 -9.28
N LEU A 90 -2.44 7.77 -8.60
CA LEU A 90 -3.47 6.85 -9.09
C LEU A 90 -4.19 7.34 -10.35
N LEU A 91 -4.53 8.63 -10.41
CA LEU A 91 -5.33 9.21 -11.49
C LEU A 91 -4.55 9.38 -12.78
N ILE A 92 -3.29 9.82 -12.67
CA ILE A 92 -2.39 10.03 -13.82
C ILE A 92 -1.88 8.68 -14.35
N GLY A 93 -2.00 7.62 -13.54
CA GLY A 93 -1.37 6.34 -13.78
C GLY A 93 -0.03 6.26 -13.06
N THR A 94 0.25 5.08 -12.50
CA THR A 94 1.58 4.74 -11.99
C THR A 94 2.57 4.98 -13.12
N ASN A 95 3.34 6.07 -13.03
CA ASN A 95 4.49 6.32 -13.89
C ASN A 95 5.23 4.99 -14.02
N ASP A 96 5.49 4.52 -15.25
CA ASP A 96 6.01 3.16 -15.60
C ASP A 96 7.27 2.71 -14.83
N ARG A 97 7.78 3.56 -13.95
CA ARG A 97 8.81 3.24 -12.97
C ARG A 97 8.44 2.11 -12.01
N TYR A 98 7.17 1.79 -11.72
CA TYR A 98 6.80 0.67 -10.83
C TYR A 98 6.25 -0.55 -11.58
N GLN A 99 6.73 -0.84 -12.79
CA GLN A 99 6.51 -2.14 -13.40
C GLN A 99 7.25 -3.22 -12.60
N ILE A 100 6.50 -3.98 -11.80
CA ILE A 100 6.97 -5.29 -11.32
C ILE A 100 7.00 -6.19 -12.55
N ARG A 101 8.22 -6.38 -13.06
CA ARG A 101 8.49 -7.21 -14.23
C ARG A 101 7.97 -8.61 -13.97
N LYS A 102 7.11 -9.09 -14.86
CA LYS A 102 6.54 -10.44 -14.85
C LYS A 102 7.55 -11.43 -15.44
N ASP A 103 8.81 -11.31 -15.01
CA ASP A 103 9.96 -11.95 -15.64
C ASP A 103 10.47 -13.05 -14.72
N MET A 104 9.67 -14.08 -14.54
CA MET A 104 10.17 -15.42 -14.25
C MET A 104 9.03 -16.40 -14.56
N GLU A 105 9.12 -16.99 -15.75
CA GLU A 105 8.51 -18.26 -16.22
C GLU A 105 7.05 -18.58 -15.84
#